data_AF-A0A971TE72-F1
#
_entry.id   AF-A0A971TE72-F1
#
_cell.length_a   1.000
_cell.length_b   1.000
_cell.length_c   1.000
_cell.angle_alpha   90.00
_cell.angle_beta   90.00
_cell.angle_gamma   90.00
#
_symmetry.space_group_name_H-M   'P 1'
#
loop_
_entity.id
_entity.type
_entity.pdbx_description
1 polymer ?
#
loop_
_entity_poly.entity_id
_entity_poly.type
_entity_poly.pdbx_seq_one_letter_code
_entity_poly.pdbx_strand_id
1 'polypeptide(L)'
;MSSFTLRRRAMVDRLRQARARAEEPPVIQRTYVPAPSAQDSSHPVPLTFRNAAEWSWRFLVIVAAGLVILKGLTTVSTIVIPMLVALLLAALLEPLFSLFKKAAPRGLAATLTLLTLLLVLAGSFTIVGRTLATGLGDMTQQVLQGVEDVRSWISDTFGISNYQIDQWITQAQEAVTDNSGQGMGPLLTSVGLTATHFLAGFFITLFAVFFLLYDGGTIWSWIVRFFPPTVRPGVREAGEISWTQLSAFARATLVVALVDAIGITLVAVILKVPFPAIIFLIVFIGAFIPVIGGGLSGTVAVLLALVAHGPITALLMLAGVIAVQQIESHLLQPLLLGRVMKLHPLGVILAIAAGLVLAGIAGALIAVPLVAVLNAVGKYYFLEEDVTAREGGAVTPEPATDLPPDEPPDADSDSERASAQGRRAEQDQDAQHDRS
;
A
#
# COMPACT_ATOMS: atom_id res chain seq x y z
N MET A 1 33.40 -54.16 79.98
CA MET A 1 33.70 -54.91 78.74
C MET A 1 32.44 -55.43 78.00
N SER A 2 31.31 -54.70 78.01
CA SER A 2 30.03 -55.23 77.43
C SER A 2 29.37 -54.37 76.34
N SER A 3 29.88 -53.18 75.99
CA SER A 3 29.25 -52.30 74.98
C SER A 3 29.82 -52.46 73.55
N PHE A 4 31.01 -53.04 73.41
CA PHE A 4 31.69 -53.18 72.11
C PHE A 4 31.21 -54.39 71.30
N THR A 5 30.78 -55.46 71.97
CA THR A 5 30.29 -56.70 71.34
C THR A 5 28.89 -56.54 70.75
N LEU A 6 28.04 -55.72 71.37
CA LEU A 6 26.68 -55.42 70.88
C LEU A 6 26.70 -54.61 69.58
N ARG A 7 27.56 -53.58 69.49
CA ARG A 7 27.70 -52.77 68.26
C ARG A 7 28.25 -53.58 67.10
N ARG A 8 29.16 -54.52 67.36
CA ARG A 8 29.72 -55.38 66.32
C ARG A 8 28.69 -56.35 65.73
N ARG A 9 27.79 -56.90 66.56
CA ARG A 9 26.68 -57.75 66.07
C ARG A 9 25.69 -56.97 65.21
N ALA A 10 25.27 -55.78 65.66
CA ALA A 10 24.36 -54.93 64.90
C ALA A 10 24.94 -54.50 63.54
N MET A 11 26.25 -54.26 63.46
CA MET A 11 26.92 -53.92 62.21
C MET A 11 27.02 -55.13 61.26
N VAL A 12 27.33 -56.32 61.78
CA VAL A 12 27.37 -57.55 60.98
C VAL A 12 25.98 -57.92 60.45
N ASP A 13 24.93 -57.71 61.23
CA ASP A 13 23.56 -57.96 60.79
C ASP A 13 23.11 -56.96 59.72
N ARG A 14 23.52 -55.68 59.81
CA ARG A 14 23.30 -54.69 58.75
C ARG A 14 24.02 -55.03 57.45
N LEU A 15 25.26 -55.53 57.54
CA LEU A 15 26.02 -55.94 56.35
C LEU A 15 25.44 -57.21 55.72
N ARG A 16 24.93 -58.15 56.54
CA ARG A 16 24.18 -59.32 56.05
C ARG A 16 22.87 -58.94 55.38
N GLN A 17 22.12 -58.00 55.94
CA GLN A 17 20.89 -57.49 55.32
C GLN A 17 21.16 -56.70 54.03
N ALA A 18 22.24 -55.92 53.99
CA ALA A 18 22.64 -55.19 52.79
C ALA A 18 23.08 -56.15 51.67
N ARG A 19 23.81 -57.22 52.01
CA ARG A 19 24.18 -58.27 51.05
C ARG A 19 22.97 -59.07 50.57
N ALA A 20 22.02 -59.38 51.45
CA ALA A 20 20.78 -60.05 51.08
C ALA A 20 19.92 -59.21 50.10
N ARG A 21 19.90 -57.87 50.27
CA ARG A 21 19.25 -56.96 49.31
C ARG A 21 19.99 -56.82 47.98
N ALA A 22 21.31 -57.04 47.97
CA ALA A 22 22.11 -57.00 46.75
C ALA A 22 22.06 -58.32 45.96
N GLU A 23 21.69 -59.43 46.60
CA GLU A 23 21.48 -60.75 45.99
C GLU A 23 20.06 -60.96 45.46
N GLU A 24 19.10 -60.06 45.77
CA GLU A 24 17.84 -60.01 45.05
C GLU A 24 18.12 -59.43 43.64
N PRO A 25 17.97 -60.24 42.56
CA PRO A 25 18.11 -59.71 41.22
C PRO A 25 17.09 -58.58 41.04
N PRO A 26 17.45 -57.46 40.38
CA PRO A 26 16.49 -56.41 40.13
C PRO A 26 15.28 -57.04 39.45
N VAL A 27 14.10 -56.83 40.03
CA VAL A 27 12.84 -57.18 39.37
C VAL A 27 12.76 -56.26 38.16
N ILE A 28 13.33 -56.72 37.04
CA ILE A 28 13.09 -56.12 35.74
C ILE A 28 11.63 -56.43 35.49
N GLN A 29 10.76 -55.50 35.89
CA GLN A 29 9.44 -55.40 35.30
C GLN A 29 9.72 -55.21 33.81
N ARG A 30 9.72 -56.32 33.06
CA ARG A 30 9.53 -56.27 31.64
C ARG A 30 8.16 -55.66 31.50
N THR A 31 8.11 -54.35 31.32
CA THR A 31 6.92 -53.70 30.80
C THR A 31 6.59 -54.51 29.57
N TYR A 32 5.53 -55.30 29.66
CA TYR A 32 5.00 -56.00 28.51
C TYR A 32 4.52 -54.87 27.60
N VAL A 33 5.39 -54.43 26.70
CA VAL A 33 4.99 -53.65 25.55
C VAL A 33 4.21 -54.66 24.73
N PRO A 34 2.86 -54.58 24.69
CA PRO A 34 2.12 -55.47 23.82
C PRO A 34 2.73 -55.33 22.43
N ALA A 35 3.09 -56.46 21.80
CA ALA A 35 3.43 -56.46 20.39
C ALA A 35 2.31 -55.68 19.68
N PRO A 36 2.64 -54.70 18.81
CA PRO A 36 1.63 -53.84 18.19
C PRO A 36 0.55 -54.77 17.64
N SER A 37 -0.65 -54.66 18.22
CA SER A 37 -1.78 -55.48 17.81
C SER A 37 -1.89 -55.34 16.30
N ALA A 38 -1.90 -56.45 15.58
CA ALA A 38 -2.05 -56.53 14.13
C ALA A 38 -3.45 -56.06 13.66
N GLN A 39 -4.04 -55.07 14.34
CA GLN A 39 -5.33 -54.46 14.11
C GLN A 39 -5.24 -52.99 13.66
N ASP A 40 -4.04 -52.38 13.64
CA ASP A 40 -3.88 -50.98 13.19
C ASP A 40 -3.44 -50.85 11.71
N SER A 41 -3.42 -51.95 10.96
CA SER A 41 -3.18 -51.97 9.51
C SER A 41 -4.47 -51.94 8.70
N SER A 42 -5.42 -51.08 9.10
CA SER A 42 -6.61 -50.74 8.29
C SER A 42 -6.63 -49.27 7.89
N HIS A 43 -5.48 -48.76 7.45
CA HIS A 43 -5.42 -47.58 6.59
C HIS A 43 -4.96 -48.02 5.20
N PRO A 44 -5.91 -48.31 4.28
CA PRO A 44 -5.61 -48.88 2.96
C PRO A 44 -4.94 -47.90 1.97
N VAL A 45 -4.34 -46.81 2.46
CA VAL A 45 -3.81 -45.73 1.62
C VAL A 45 -2.40 -45.36 2.08
N PRO A 46 -1.41 -45.31 1.16
CA PRO A 46 -0.04 -44.89 1.48
C PRO A 46 -0.02 -43.49 2.13
N LEU A 47 0.93 -43.27 3.05
CA LEU A 47 1.05 -42.02 3.82
C LEU A 47 1.16 -40.76 2.93
N THR A 48 1.77 -40.90 1.75
CA THR A 48 1.88 -39.84 0.74
C THR A 48 0.52 -39.44 0.16
N PHE A 49 -0.38 -40.39 -0.06
CA PHE A 49 -1.75 -40.13 -0.51
C PHE A 49 -2.59 -39.47 0.57
N ARG A 50 -2.38 -39.81 1.85
CA ARG A 50 -3.03 -39.12 2.99
C ARG A 50 -2.59 -37.68 3.10
N ASN A 51 -1.28 -37.43 3.09
CA ASN A 51 -0.75 -36.07 3.14
C ASN A 51 -1.21 -35.26 1.93
N ALA A 52 -1.16 -35.84 0.71
CA ALA A 52 -1.67 -35.18 -0.49
C ALA A 52 -3.17 -34.88 -0.38
N ALA A 53 -3.98 -35.78 0.18
CA ALA A 53 -5.40 -35.56 0.42
C ALA A 53 -5.65 -34.45 1.47
N GLU A 54 -4.87 -34.42 2.55
CA GLU A 54 -4.92 -33.38 3.59
C GLU A 54 -4.60 -32.00 3.04
N TRP A 55 -3.53 -31.89 2.26
CA TRP A 55 -3.16 -30.66 1.57
C TRP A 55 -4.20 -30.28 0.51
N SER A 56 -4.74 -31.25 -0.23
CA SER A 56 -5.73 -31.00 -1.27
C SER A 56 -7.05 -30.50 -0.71
N TRP A 57 -7.59 -31.08 0.37
CA TRP A 57 -8.85 -30.60 0.93
C TRP A 57 -8.68 -29.26 1.64
N ARG A 58 -7.55 -29.04 2.35
CA ARG A 58 -7.23 -27.71 2.94
C ARG A 58 -7.10 -26.65 1.86
N PHE A 59 -6.41 -26.96 0.76
CA PHE A 59 -6.33 -26.08 -0.40
C PHE A 59 -7.70 -25.81 -1.01
N LEU A 60 -8.54 -26.83 -1.21
CA LEU A 60 -9.90 -26.68 -1.71
C LEU A 60 -10.77 -25.82 -0.78
N VAL A 61 -10.65 -25.97 0.54
CA VAL A 61 -11.35 -25.14 1.51
C VAL A 61 -10.85 -23.70 1.48
N ILE A 62 -9.54 -23.47 1.35
CA ILE A 62 -8.96 -22.13 1.20
C ILE A 62 -9.46 -21.48 -0.11
N VAL A 63 -9.45 -22.22 -1.22
CA VAL A 63 -9.96 -21.76 -2.52
C VAL A 63 -11.46 -21.49 -2.45
N ALA A 64 -12.25 -22.38 -1.86
CA ALA A 64 -13.69 -22.21 -1.71
C ALA A 64 -14.03 -21.03 -0.79
N ALA A 65 -13.31 -20.88 0.33
CA ALA A 65 -13.41 -19.70 1.19
C ALA A 65 -13.04 -18.43 0.43
N GLY A 66 -11.96 -18.47 -0.36
CA GLY A 66 -11.56 -17.38 -1.25
C GLY A 66 -12.64 -17.00 -2.27
N LEU A 67 -13.28 -17.98 -2.90
CA LEU A 67 -14.37 -17.78 -3.86
C LEU A 67 -15.64 -17.23 -3.19
N VAL A 68 -15.98 -17.72 -1.99
CA VAL A 68 -17.11 -17.19 -1.20
C VAL A 68 -16.84 -15.76 -0.76
N ILE A 69 -15.62 -15.45 -0.33
CA ILE A 69 -15.18 -14.08 -0.04
C ILE A 69 -15.27 -13.23 -1.30
N LEU A 70 -14.78 -13.70 -2.45
CA LEU A 70 -14.85 -12.97 -3.72
C LEU A 70 -16.29 -12.67 -4.14
N LYS A 71 -17.18 -13.66 -4.04
CA LYS A 71 -18.61 -13.52 -4.38
C LYS A 71 -19.36 -12.64 -3.37
N GLY A 72 -18.96 -12.67 -2.10
CA GLY A 72 -19.39 -11.70 -1.11
C GLY A 72 -18.91 -10.29 -1.47
N LEU A 73 -17.64 -10.16 -1.85
CA LEU A 73 -17.02 -8.88 -2.21
C LEU A 73 -17.69 -8.24 -3.42
N THR A 74 -18.13 -9.01 -4.42
CA THR A 74 -18.87 -8.45 -5.56
C THR A 74 -20.24 -7.90 -5.15
N THR A 75 -20.88 -8.50 -4.15
CA THR A 75 -22.18 -8.03 -3.61
C THR A 75 -22.01 -6.80 -2.72
N VAL A 76 -20.93 -6.75 -1.93
CA VAL A 76 -20.63 -5.62 -1.03
C VAL A 76 -19.83 -4.51 -1.74
N SER A 77 -19.39 -4.73 -2.98
CA SER A 77 -18.57 -3.80 -3.78
C SER A 77 -19.19 -2.40 -3.87
N THR A 78 -20.52 -2.32 -3.94
CA THR A 78 -21.30 -1.06 -3.94
C THR A 78 -21.06 -0.20 -2.70
N ILE A 79 -20.61 -0.79 -1.59
CA ILE A 79 -20.27 -0.09 -0.33
C ILE A 79 -18.75 -0.02 -0.16
N VAL A 80 -18.04 -1.10 -0.47
CA VAL A 80 -16.58 -1.22 -0.29
C VAL A 80 -15.85 -0.20 -1.15
N ILE A 81 -16.21 -0.05 -2.43
CA ILE A 81 -15.54 0.92 -3.32
C ILE A 81 -15.69 2.35 -2.78
N PRO A 82 -16.91 2.87 -2.51
CA PRO A 82 -17.08 4.18 -1.88
C PRO A 82 -16.32 4.35 -0.57
N MET A 83 -16.27 3.32 0.27
CA MET A 83 -15.54 3.36 1.53
C MET A 83 -14.03 3.49 1.32
N LEU A 84 -13.48 2.78 0.34
CA LEU A 84 -12.05 2.85 0.00
C LEU A 84 -11.69 4.20 -0.64
N VAL A 85 -12.56 4.72 -1.51
CA VAL A 85 -12.43 6.09 -2.05
C VAL A 85 -12.49 7.11 -0.92
N ALA A 86 -13.41 6.94 0.04
CA ALA A 86 -13.51 7.81 1.21
C ALA A 86 -12.27 7.76 2.10
N LEU A 87 -11.66 6.57 2.26
CA LEU A 87 -10.41 6.41 3.01
C LEU A 87 -9.27 7.21 2.35
N LEU A 88 -9.14 7.11 1.03
CA LEU A 88 -8.16 7.88 0.25
C LEU A 88 -8.42 9.38 0.32
N LEU A 89 -9.68 9.82 0.15
CA LEU A 89 -10.05 11.23 0.26
C LEU A 89 -9.83 11.77 1.67
N ALA A 90 -10.15 11.01 2.71
CA ALA A 90 -9.89 11.40 4.09
C ALA A 90 -8.38 11.56 4.33
N ALA A 91 -7.57 10.60 3.88
CA ALA A 91 -6.11 10.66 3.96
C ALA A 91 -5.53 11.87 3.18
N LEU A 92 -6.13 12.21 2.04
CA LEU A 92 -5.77 13.37 1.22
C LEU A 92 -6.15 14.70 1.89
N LEU A 93 -7.33 14.76 2.51
CA LEU A 93 -7.91 15.96 3.11
C LEU A 93 -7.44 16.20 4.55
N GLU A 94 -6.74 15.25 5.17
CA GLU A 94 -6.19 15.36 6.52
C GLU A 94 -5.41 16.68 6.78
N PRO A 95 -4.49 17.16 5.92
CA PRO A 95 -3.83 18.44 6.15
C PRO A 95 -4.84 19.61 6.19
N LEU A 96 -5.81 19.64 5.28
CA LEU A 96 -6.84 20.68 5.25
C LEU A 96 -7.73 20.62 6.50
N PHE A 97 -8.15 19.42 6.90
CA PHE A 97 -8.87 19.20 8.14
C PHE A 97 -8.07 19.64 9.36
N SER A 98 -6.77 19.33 9.41
CA SER A 98 -5.90 19.75 10.50
C SER A 98 -5.78 21.26 10.61
N LEU A 99 -5.82 21.99 9.48
CA LEU A 99 -5.84 23.45 9.46
C LEU A 99 -7.14 24.01 10.05
N PHE A 100 -8.31 23.50 9.63
CA PHE A 100 -9.58 23.95 10.19
C PHE A 100 -9.76 23.55 11.65
N LYS A 101 -9.24 22.38 12.05
CA LYS A 101 -9.26 21.90 13.44
C LYS A 101 -8.44 22.78 14.39
N LYS A 102 -7.47 23.57 13.89
CA LYS A 102 -6.78 24.58 14.71
C LYS A 102 -7.70 25.73 15.12
N ALA A 103 -8.76 26.02 14.35
CA ALA A 103 -9.66 27.16 14.55
C ALA A 103 -11.09 26.76 14.99
N ALA A 104 -11.50 25.50 14.80
CA ALA A 104 -12.87 25.04 15.03
C ALA A 104 -12.91 23.65 15.72
N PRO A 105 -13.99 23.32 16.45
CA PRO A 105 -14.16 21.98 17.02
C PRO A 105 -14.23 20.91 15.92
N ARG A 106 -13.88 19.66 16.25
CA ARG A 106 -13.73 18.55 15.29
C ARG A 106 -14.89 18.40 14.31
N GLY A 107 -16.14 18.51 14.79
CA GLY A 107 -17.33 18.40 13.94
C GLY A 107 -17.40 19.49 12.88
N LEU A 108 -17.23 20.75 13.28
CA LEU A 108 -17.22 21.89 12.36
C LEU A 108 -16.04 21.83 11.40
N ALA A 109 -14.85 21.44 11.87
CA ALA A 109 -13.69 21.28 11.01
C ALA A 109 -13.94 20.22 9.92
N ALA A 110 -14.53 19.06 10.27
CA ALA A 110 -14.86 18.01 9.30
C ALA A 110 -15.90 18.49 8.28
N THR A 111 -16.93 19.21 8.73
CA THR A 111 -17.94 19.80 7.84
C THR A 111 -17.32 20.84 6.90
N LEU A 112 -16.47 21.73 7.39
CA LEU A 112 -15.79 22.75 6.57
C LEU A 112 -14.87 22.10 5.53
N THR A 113 -14.15 21.05 5.89
CA THR A 113 -13.35 20.27 4.94
C THR A 113 -14.21 19.64 3.85
N LEU A 114 -15.34 19.03 4.22
CA LEU A 114 -16.27 18.43 3.26
C LEU A 114 -16.89 19.48 2.34
N LEU A 115 -17.30 20.63 2.88
CA LEU A 115 -17.83 21.75 2.11
C LEU A 115 -16.78 22.30 1.14
N THR A 116 -15.51 22.37 1.56
CA THR A 116 -14.41 22.78 0.68
C THR A 116 -14.23 21.80 -0.47
N LEU A 117 -14.26 20.48 -0.21
CA LEU A 117 -14.23 19.46 -1.26
C LEU A 117 -15.40 19.63 -2.24
N LEU A 118 -16.63 19.78 -1.73
CA LEU A 118 -17.81 19.98 -2.57
C LEU A 118 -17.74 21.26 -3.40
N LEU A 119 -17.22 22.35 -2.82
CA LEU A 119 -17.03 23.62 -3.51
C LEU A 119 -16.02 23.48 -4.66
N VAL A 120 -14.89 22.80 -4.41
CA VAL A 120 -13.89 22.53 -5.46
C VAL A 120 -14.49 21.70 -6.58
N LEU A 121 -15.20 20.61 -6.27
CA LEU A 121 -15.85 19.76 -7.28
C LEU A 121 -16.90 20.53 -8.07
N ALA A 122 -17.82 21.24 -7.40
CA ALA A 122 -18.86 22.03 -8.05
C ALA A 122 -18.26 23.16 -8.92
N GLY A 123 -17.19 23.80 -8.44
CA GLY A 123 -16.42 24.78 -9.20
C GLY A 123 -15.82 24.20 -10.46
N SER A 124 -15.14 23.05 -10.36
CA SER A 124 -14.57 22.34 -11.50
C SER A 124 -15.63 21.95 -12.54
N PHE A 125 -16.76 21.36 -12.11
CA PHE A 125 -17.86 21.01 -13.01
C PHE A 125 -18.49 22.25 -13.67
N THR A 126 -18.62 23.35 -12.94
CA THR A 126 -19.16 24.60 -13.48
C THR A 126 -18.23 25.19 -14.54
N ILE A 127 -16.93 25.20 -14.30
CA ILE A 127 -15.93 25.68 -15.27
C ILE A 127 -16.02 24.83 -16.54
N VAL A 128 -15.92 23.51 -16.43
CA VAL A 128 -15.97 22.62 -17.59
C VAL A 128 -17.31 22.69 -18.31
N GLY A 129 -18.43 22.69 -17.59
CA GLY A 129 -19.76 22.80 -18.18
C GLY A 129 -19.93 24.09 -18.98
N ARG A 130 -19.43 25.22 -18.46
CA ARG A 130 -19.41 26.50 -19.20
C ARG A 130 -18.49 26.44 -20.41
N THR A 131 -17.28 25.93 -20.25
CA THR A 131 -16.31 25.80 -21.34
C THR A 131 -16.83 24.93 -22.48
N LEU A 132 -17.52 23.83 -22.17
CA LEU A 132 -18.19 23.00 -23.17
C LEU A 132 -19.38 23.73 -23.80
N ALA A 133 -20.26 24.34 -23.00
CA ALA A 133 -21.44 25.04 -23.52
C ALA A 133 -21.07 26.18 -24.49
N THR A 134 -19.99 26.92 -24.23
CA THR A 134 -19.50 27.98 -25.12
C THR A 134 -18.60 27.46 -26.24
N GLY A 135 -17.91 26.34 -26.03
CA GLY A 135 -16.91 25.80 -26.95
C GLY A 135 -17.44 24.86 -28.02
N LEU A 136 -18.52 24.13 -27.74
CA LEU A 136 -19.03 23.07 -28.63
C LEU A 136 -19.48 23.60 -30.00
N GLY A 137 -20.00 24.84 -30.07
CA GLY A 137 -20.39 25.47 -31.34
C GLY A 137 -19.21 25.70 -32.29
N ASP A 138 -18.06 26.11 -31.74
CA ASP A 138 -16.85 26.39 -32.52
C ASP A 138 -16.03 25.11 -32.80
N MET A 139 -16.14 24.09 -31.94
CA MET A 139 -15.41 22.82 -32.09
C MET A 139 -15.81 22.05 -33.33
N THR A 140 -17.08 22.04 -33.73
CA THR A 140 -17.49 21.26 -34.91
C THR A 140 -16.79 21.75 -36.17
N GLN A 141 -16.64 23.06 -36.34
CA GLN A 141 -15.93 23.60 -37.50
C GLN A 141 -14.41 23.38 -37.40
N GLN A 142 -13.83 23.54 -36.21
CA GLN A 142 -12.40 23.27 -35.99
C GLN A 142 -12.04 21.80 -36.22
N VAL A 143 -12.89 20.85 -35.81
CA VAL A 143 -12.72 19.41 -36.08
C VAL A 143 -12.72 19.12 -37.57
N LEU A 144 -13.66 19.67 -38.32
CA LEU A 144 -13.72 19.46 -39.77
C LEU A 144 -12.47 20.02 -40.47
N GLN A 145 -12.01 21.20 -40.04
CA GLN A 145 -10.83 21.83 -40.61
C GLN A 145 -9.53 21.12 -40.23
N GLY A 146 -9.37 20.72 -38.97
CA GLY A 146 -8.20 19.96 -38.53
C GLY A 146 -8.07 18.59 -39.22
N VAL A 147 -9.18 17.93 -39.54
CA VAL A 147 -9.17 16.70 -40.36
C VAL A 147 -8.63 16.96 -41.76
N GLU A 148 -9.02 18.06 -42.40
CA GLU A 148 -8.51 18.44 -43.72
C GLU A 148 -7.03 18.86 -43.67
N ASP A 149 -6.59 19.50 -42.58
CA ASP A 149 -5.19 19.88 -42.37
C ASP A 149 -4.29 18.65 -42.14
N VAL A 150 -4.78 17.64 -41.42
CA VAL A 150 -4.08 16.36 -41.28
C VAL A 150 -4.01 15.63 -42.61
N ARG A 151 -5.10 15.63 -43.38
CA ARG A 151 -5.17 15.03 -44.71
C ARG A 151 -4.15 15.67 -45.66
N SER A 152 -4.16 16.99 -45.76
CA SER A 152 -3.24 17.73 -46.63
C SER A 152 -1.79 17.49 -46.22
N TRP A 153 -1.48 17.51 -44.93
CA TRP A 153 -0.13 17.20 -44.43
C TRP A 153 0.34 15.77 -44.75
N ILE A 154 -0.53 14.76 -44.59
CA ILE A 154 -0.19 13.36 -44.92
C ILE A 154 0.03 13.20 -46.42
N SER A 155 -0.85 13.80 -47.24
CA SER A 155 -0.73 13.81 -48.70
C SER A 155 0.58 14.46 -49.14
N ASP A 156 0.91 15.65 -48.61
CA ASP A 156 2.08 16.42 -49.00
C ASP A 156 3.40 15.82 -48.48
N THR A 157 3.39 15.22 -47.29
CA THR A 157 4.60 14.67 -46.65
C THR A 157 4.92 13.26 -47.12
N PHE A 158 3.91 12.40 -47.24
CA PHE A 158 4.09 10.96 -47.52
C PHE A 158 3.62 10.54 -48.91
N GLY A 159 3.01 11.43 -49.69
CA GLY A 159 2.54 11.14 -51.06
C GLY A 159 1.41 10.10 -51.11
N ILE A 160 0.69 9.90 -50.00
CA ILE A 160 -0.41 8.93 -49.89
C ILE A 160 -1.63 9.47 -50.64
N SER A 161 -2.31 8.63 -51.42
CA SER A 161 -3.45 9.08 -52.22
C SER A 161 -4.66 9.42 -51.32
N ASN A 162 -5.34 10.52 -51.65
CA ASN A 162 -6.54 10.99 -50.96
C ASN A 162 -7.63 9.90 -50.81
N TYR A 163 -7.66 8.94 -51.73
CA TYR A 163 -8.60 7.82 -51.68
C TYR A 163 -8.37 6.86 -50.49
N GLN A 164 -7.12 6.58 -50.13
CA GLN A 164 -6.82 5.72 -48.96
C GLN A 164 -7.12 6.45 -47.65
N ILE A 165 -6.89 7.76 -47.61
CA ILE A 165 -7.19 8.61 -46.46
C ILE A 165 -8.72 8.72 -46.26
N ASP A 166 -9.48 8.94 -47.35
CA ASP A 166 -10.94 9.01 -47.31
C ASP A 166 -11.55 7.68 -46.82
N GLN A 167 -10.97 6.53 -47.20
CA GLN A 167 -11.38 5.21 -46.70
C GLN A 167 -11.14 5.06 -45.18
N TRP A 168 -10.00 5.53 -44.67
CA TRP A 168 -9.69 5.46 -43.23
C TRP A 168 -10.53 6.44 -42.40
N ILE A 169 -10.79 7.65 -42.92
CA ILE A 169 -11.67 8.64 -42.28
C ILE A 169 -13.10 8.09 -42.24
N THR A 170 -13.58 7.51 -43.34
CA THR A 170 -14.92 6.93 -43.41
C THR A 170 -15.05 5.75 -42.44
N GLN A 171 -14.05 4.86 -42.35
CA GLN A 171 -14.03 3.77 -41.38
C GLN A 171 -13.98 4.27 -39.93
N ALA A 172 -13.25 5.35 -39.64
CA ALA A 172 -13.22 5.94 -38.31
C ALA A 172 -14.57 6.60 -37.96
N GLN A 173 -15.19 7.30 -38.92
CA GLN A 173 -16.52 7.88 -38.77
C GLN A 173 -17.58 6.78 -38.58
N GLU A 174 -17.54 5.72 -39.36
CA GLU A 174 -18.41 4.55 -39.20
C GLU A 174 -18.17 3.86 -37.86
N ALA A 175 -16.92 3.66 -37.41
CA ALA A 175 -16.63 3.08 -36.10
C ALA A 175 -17.17 3.93 -34.94
N VAL A 176 -17.12 5.26 -35.07
CA VAL A 176 -17.73 6.18 -34.09
C VAL A 176 -19.26 6.14 -34.21
N THR A 177 -19.80 6.16 -35.43
CA THR A 177 -21.24 6.29 -35.69
C THR A 177 -22.00 4.98 -35.48
N ASP A 178 -21.40 3.81 -35.72
CA ASP A 178 -21.97 2.50 -35.41
C ASP A 178 -21.95 2.21 -33.91
N ASN A 179 -20.93 2.69 -33.19
CA ASN A 179 -20.98 2.74 -31.72
C ASN A 179 -22.01 3.78 -31.21
N SER A 180 -22.26 4.85 -31.96
CA SER A 180 -23.26 5.88 -31.62
C SER A 180 -24.69 5.47 -32.00
N GLY A 181 -24.85 4.65 -33.04
CA GLY A 181 -26.08 4.17 -33.66
C GLY A 181 -26.74 3.04 -32.88
N GLN A 182 -25.96 2.33 -32.05
CA GLN A 182 -26.46 1.64 -30.85
C GLN A 182 -26.81 2.64 -29.73
N GLY A 183 -27.50 3.72 -30.11
CA GLY A 183 -28.20 4.67 -29.27
C GLY A 183 -27.44 5.27 -28.08
N MET A 184 -27.46 6.60 -28.07
CA MET A 184 -27.62 7.34 -26.81
C MET A 184 -28.79 6.80 -25.96
N GLY A 185 -29.76 6.05 -26.51
CA GLY A 185 -30.83 5.36 -25.78
C GLY A 185 -30.34 4.36 -24.70
N PRO A 186 -29.60 3.29 -25.06
CA PRO A 186 -28.95 2.39 -24.10
C PRO A 186 -27.98 3.09 -23.14
N LEU A 187 -27.23 4.10 -23.60
CA LEU A 187 -26.38 4.93 -22.74
C LEU A 187 -27.21 5.73 -21.73
N LEU A 188 -28.35 6.32 -22.11
CA LEU A 188 -29.20 7.10 -21.21
C LEU A 188 -29.97 6.22 -20.21
N THR A 189 -30.40 5.02 -20.59
CA THR A 189 -31.03 4.05 -19.67
C THR A 189 -30.02 3.39 -18.73
N SER A 190 -28.80 3.10 -19.18
CA SER A 190 -27.71 2.63 -18.32
C SER A 190 -27.19 3.76 -17.43
N VAL A 191 -27.16 5.01 -17.91
CA VAL A 191 -26.86 6.21 -17.09
C VAL A 191 -27.93 6.44 -16.03
N GLY A 192 -29.22 6.17 -16.28
CA GLY A 192 -30.27 6.29 -15.26
C GLY A 192 -30.13 5.29 -14.09
N LEU A 193 -29.85 4.01 -14.39
CA LEU A 193 -29.57 2.99 -13.37
C LEU A 193 -28.20 3.21 -12.70
N THR A 194 -27.19 3.64 -13.47
CA THR A 194 -25.85 4.00 -12.97
C THR A 194 -25.89 5.26 -12.12
N ALA A 195 -26.75 6.23 -12.41
CA ALA A 195 -26.88 7.46 -11.65
C ALA A 195 -27.38 7.18 -10.23
N THR A 196 -28.30 6.23 -10.05
CA THR A 196 -28.76 5.84 -8.71
C THR A 196 -27.64 5.18 -7.91
N HIS A 197 -26.90 4.24 -8.52
CA HIS A 197 -25.76 3.59 -7.87
C HIS A 197 -24.60 4.56 -7.61
N PHE A 198 -24.33 5.47 -8.53
CA PHE A 198 -23.33 6.52 -8.39
C PHE A 198 -23.71 7.49 -7.27
N LEU A 199 -24.97 7.92 -7.22
CA LEU A 199 -25.46 8.85 -6.20
C LEU A 199 -25.40 8.20 -4.81
N ALA A 200 -25.81 6.93 -4.70
CA ALA A 200 -25.65 6.16 -3.47
C ALA A 200 -24.17 6.06 -3.06
N GLY A 201 -23.28 5.68 -3.98
CA GLY A 201 -21.84 5.63 -3.73
C GLY A 201 -21.23 6.98 -3.38
N PHE A 202 -21.69 8.07 -3.99
CA PHE A 202 -21.29 9.44 -3.69
C PHE A 202 -21.69 9.84 -2.27
N PHE A 203 -22.95 9.60 -1.87
CA PHE A 203 -23.41 9.85 -0.51
C PHE A 203 -22.66 9.00 0.53
N ILE A 204 -22.46 7.70 0.25
CA ILE A 204 -21.66 6.83 1.12
C ILE A 204 -20.24 7.36 1.24
N THR A 205 -19.61 7.76 0.14
CA THR A 205 -18.26 8.35 0.15
C THR A 205 -18.22 9.60 1.01
N LEU A 206 -19.12 10.57 0.80
CA LEU A 206 -19.15 11.81 1.58
C LEU A 206 -19.38 11.55 3.07
N PHE A 207 -20.32 10.68 3.39
CA PHE A 207 -20.62 10.29 4.76
C PHE A 207 -19.41 9.62 5.42
N ALA A 208 -18.78 8.67 4.72
CA ALA A 208 -17.59 7.99 5.20
C ALA A 208 -16.41 8.97 5.39
N VAL A 209 -16.14 9.87 4.44
CA VAL A 209 -15.10 10.91 4.58
C VAL A 209 -15.37 11.75 5.83
N PHE A 210 -16.61 12.21 6.03
CA PHE A 210 -16.97 13.00 7.20
C PHE A 210 -16.67 12.26 8.50
N PHE A 211 -17.12 11.01 8.64
CA PHE A 211 -16.91 10.22 9.87
C PHE A 211 -15.46 9.81 10.08
N LEU A 212 -14.72 9.50 9.02
CA LEU A 212 -13.30 9.20 9.08
C LEU A 212 -12.49 10.42 9.57
N LEU A 213 -12.83 11.63 9.12
CA LEU A 213 -12.20 12.86 9.61
C LEU A 213 -12.66 13.24 11.03
N TYR A 214 -13.96 13.11 11.30
CA TYR A 214 -14.54 13.48 12.60
C TYR A 214 -14.06 12.58 13.74
N ASP A 215 -14.06 11.25 13.53
CA ASP A 215 -13.85 10.26 14.60
C ASP A 215 -13.08 8.99 14.15
N GLY A 216 -12.17 9.13 13.18
CA GLY A 216 -11.41 8.00 12.61
C GLY A 216 -10.67 7.15 13.66
N GLY A 217 -10.15 7.75 14.74
CA GLY A 217 -9.46 7.02 15.81
C GLY A 217 -10.39 6.10 16.62
N THR A 218 -11.65 6.50 16.83
CA THR A 218 -12.67 5.67 17.50
C THR A 218 -13.12 4.55 16.58
N ILE A 219 -13.35 4.84 15.30
CA ILE A 219 -13.67 3.84 14.27
C ILE A 219 -12.56 2.78 14.23
N TRP A 220 -11.30 3.21 14.18
CA TRP A 220 -10.16 2.29 14.19
C TRP A 220 -10.11 1.44 15.46
N SER A 221 -10.27 2.08 16.62
CA SER A 221 -10.28 1.36 17.90
C SER A 221 -11.43 0.36 18.02
N TRP A 222 -12.57 0.63 17.39
CA TRP A 222 -13.69 -0.30 17.27
C TRP A 222 -13.35 -1.48 16.35
N ILE A 223 -12.71 -1.23 15.20
CA ILE A 223 -12.24 -2.29 14.29
C ILE A 223 -11.26 -3.23 15.00
N VAL A 224 -10.29 -2.69 15.74
CA VAL A 224 -9.29 -3.49 16.49
C VAL A 224 -9.95 -4.40 17.53
N ARG A 225 -11.14 -4.08 18.05
CA ARG A 225 -11.85 -4.92 19.04
C ARG A 225 -12.36 -6.25 18.47
N PHE A 226 -12.54 -6.36 17.16
CA PHE A 226 -12.94 -7.63 16.52
C PHE A 226 -11.84 -8.69 16.56
N PHE A 227 -10.59 -8.30 16.81
CA PHE A 227 -9.46 -9.22 16.88
C PHE A 227 -9.25 -9.78 18.30
N PRO A 228 -8.72 -11.02 18.43
CA PRO A 228 -8.36 -11.60 19.72
C PRO A 228 -7.38 -10.72 20.50
N PRO A 229 -7.48 -10.63 21.85
CA PRO A 229 -6.63 -9.75 22.66
C PRO A 229 -5.13 -9.87 22.39
N THR A 230 -4.65 -11.07 22.11
CA THR A 230 -3.24 -11.39 21.85
C THR A 230 -2.66 -10.65 20.63
N VAL A 231 -3.46 -10.38 19.60
CA VAL A 231 -2.99 -9.74 18.35
C VAL A 231 -3.37 -8.26 18.24
N ARG A 232 -4.20 -7.73 19.15
CA ARG A 232 -4.66 -6.33 19.12
C ARG A 232 -3.53 -5.29 19.09
N PRO A 233 -2.41 -5.44 19.84
CA PRO A 233 -1.31 -4.49 19.78
C PRO A 233 -0.70 -4.41 18.38
N GLY A 234 -0.36 -5.55 17.78
CA GLY A 234 0.20 -5.62 16.43
C GLY A 234 -0.76 -5.09 15.36
N VAL A 235 -2.06 -5.41 15.45
CA VAL A 235 -3.06 -4.85 14.52
C VAL A 235 -3.14 -3.33 14.64
N ARG A 236 -3.16 -2.79 15.86
CA ARG A 236 -3.23 -1.33 16.09
C ARG A 236 -2.04 -0.62 15.46
N GLU A 237 -0.84 -1.11 15.73
CA GLU A 237 0.41 -0.58 15.18
C GLU A 237 0.44 -0.66 13.66
N ALA A 238 0.10 -1.83 13.09
CA ALA A 238 0.01 -2.02 11.65
C ALA A 238 -0.96 -1.03 10.99
N GLY A 239 -2.09 -0.71 11.64
CA GLY A 239 -3.04 0.28 11.15
C GLY A 239 -2.51 1.71 11.16
N GLU A 240 -1.79 2.12 12.20
CA GLU A 240 -1.18 3.46 12.28
C GLU A 240 -0.07 3.63 11.23
N ILE A 241 0.75 2.60 11.03
CA ILE A 241 1.74 2.56 9.95
C ILE A 241 1.02 2.66 8.60
N SER A 242 -0.01 1.84 8.38
CA SER A 242 -0.78 1.83 7.13
C SER A 242 -1.42 3.16 6.83
N TRP A 243 -2.01 3.83 7.84
CA TRP A 243 -2.61 5.16 7.69
C TRP A 243 -1.58 6.21 7.30
N THR A 244 -0.40 6.16 7.92
CA THR A 244 0.70 7.08 7.60
C THR A 244 1.18 6.89 6.16
N GLN A 245 1.32 5.64 5.71
CA GLN A 245 1.70 5.30 4.34
C GLN A 245 0.64 5.74 3.33
N LEU A 246 -0.63 5.45 3.60
CA LEU A 246 -1.77 5.85 2.77
C LEU A 246 -1.84 7.38 2.62
N SER A 247 -1.67 8.11 3.72
CA SER A 247 -1.68 9.57 3.73
C SER A 247 -0.48 10.16 2.98
N ALA A 248 0.70 9.54 3.10
CA ALA A 248 1.87 9.96 2.33
C ALA A 248 1.67 9.72 0.82
N PHE A 249 1.15 8.55 0.44
CA PHE A 249 0.83 8.22 -0.95
C PHE A 249 -0.21 9.19 -1.53
N ALA A 250 -1.35 9.40 -0.85
CA ALA A 250 -2.40 10.29 -1.33
C ALA A 250 -1.89 11.72 -1.58
N ARG A 251 -1.04 12.25 -0.68
CA ARG A 251 -0.40 13.56 -0.87
C ARG A 251 0.58 13.58 -2.03
N ALA A 252 1.40 12.54 -2.17
CA ALA A 252 2.33 12.42 -3.30
C ALA A 252 1.56 12.39 -4.63
N THR A 253 0.49 11.59 -4.72
CA THR A 253 -0.38 11.52 -5.90
C THR A 253 -1.02 12.87 -6.23
N LEU A 254 -1.48 13.63 -5.23
CA LEU A 254 -2.03 14.97 -5.47
C LEU A 254 -0.98 15.93 -6.04
N VAL A 255 0.24 15.92 -5.50
CA VAL A 255 1.32 16.78 -5.99
C VAL A 255 1.68 16.41 -7.42
N VAL A 256 1.82 15.11 -7.72
CA VAL A 256 2.05 14.60 -9.09
C VAL A 256 0.93 15.07 -10.01
N ALA A 257 -0.33 14.83 -9.65
CA ALA A 257 -1.49 15.22 -10.44
C ALA A 257 -1.55 16.73 -10.72
N LEU A 258 -1.19 17.57 -9.73
CA LEU A 258 -1.12 19.02 -9.91
C LEU A 258 0.02 19.41 -10.86
N VAL A 259 1.20 18.83 -10.70
CA VAL A 259 2.33 19.15 -11.57
C VAL A 259 2.05 18.72 -13.01
N ASP A 260 1.45 17.56 -13.22
CA ASP A 260 1.08 17.08 -14.56
C ASP A 260 0.00 17.98 -15.18
N ALA A 261 -1.06 18.28 -14.42
CA ALA A 261 -2.15 19.12 -14.90
C ALA A 261 -1.66 20.53 -15.24
N ILE A 262 -0.85 21.14 -14.37
CA ILE A 262 -0.26 22.47 -14.63
C ILE A 262 0.72 22.41 -15.80
N GLY A 263 1.62 21.43 -15.82
CA GLY A 263 2.66 21.29 -16.83
C GLY A 263 2.08 21.08 -18.23
N ILE A 264 1.17 20.11 -18.38
CA ILE A 264 0.52 19.83 -19.68
C ILE A 264 -0.37 21.00 -20.11
N THR A 265 -1.10 21.62 -19.17
CA THR A 265 -1.91 22.79 -19.50
C THR A 265 -1.05 23.99 -19.90
N LEU A 266 0.11 24.18 -19.28
CA LEU A 266 1.05 25.25 -19.64
C LEU A 266 1.57 25.07 -21.06
N VAL A 267 1.94 23.84 -21.44
CA VAL A 267 2.30 23.50 -22.83
C VAL A 267 1.14 23.84 -23.77
N ALA A 268 -0.08 23.40 -23.43
CA ALA A 268 -1.28 23.68 -24.23
C ALA A 268 -1.51 25.19 -24.40
N VAL A 269 -1.37 25.99 -23.34
CA VAL A 269 -1.52 27.45 -23.37
C VAL A 269 -0.44 28.10 -24.24
N ILE A 270 0.83 27.67 -24.12
CA ILE A 270 1.93 28.18 -24.95
C ILE A 270 1.67 27.90 -26.43
N LEU A 271 1.18 26.70 -26.74
CA LEU A 271 0.79 26.29 -28.09
C LEU A 271 -0.58 26.84 -28.53
N LYS A 272 -1.24 27.63 -27.67
CA LYS A 272 -2.59 28.22 -27.90
C LYS A 272 -3.67 27.19 -28.21
N VAL A 273 -3.53 25.96 -27.72
CA VAL A 273 -4.54 24.90 -27.83
C VAL A 273 -5.80 25.35 -27.06
N PRO A 274 -6.99 25.24 -27.65
CA PRO A 274 -8.22 25.66 -27.01
C PRO A 274 -8.55 24.79 -25.79
N PHE A 275 -9.42 25.32 -24.93
CA PHE A 275 -9.93 24.62 -23.74
C PHE A 275 -8.86 24.17 -22.71
N PRO A 276 -7.91 25.03 -22.32
CA PRO A 276 -6.89 24.66 -21.33
C PRO A 276 -7.48 24.21 -19.98
N ALA A 277 -8.64 24.74 -19.59
CA ALA A 277 -9.33 24.32 -18.37
C ALA A 277 -9.85 22.86 -18.44
N ILE A 278 -10.27 22.40 -19.62
CA ILE A 278 -10.71 21.00 -19.82
C ILE A 278 -9.49 20.09 -19.80
N ILE A 279 -8.41 20.47 -20.50
CA ILE A 279 -7.13 19.74 -20.49
C ILE A 279 -6.64 19.59 -19.05
N PHE A 280 -6.61 20.70 -18.29
CA PHE A 280 -6.24 20.69 -16.88
C PHE A 280 -7.07 19.68 -16.09
N LEU A 281 -8.39 19.70 -16.21
CA LEU A 281 -9.25 18.81 -15.42
C LEU A 281 -9.07 17.35 -15.81
N ILE A 282 -9.01 17.04 -17.11
CA ILE A 282 -8.85 15.66 -17.60
C ILE A 282 -7.50 15.10 -17.17
N VAL A 283 -6.42 15.89 -17.26
CA VAL A 283 -5.09 15.49 -16.79
C VAL A 283 -5.07 15.34 -15.27
N PHE A 284 -5.62 16.30 -14.54
CA PHE A 284 -5.68 16.26 -13.08
C PHE A 284 -6.43 15.03 -12.56
N ILE A 285 -7.63 14.77 -13.09
CA ILE A 285 -8.43 13.59 -12.71
C ILE A 285 -7.74 12.30 -13.20
N GLY A 286 -7.23 12.31 -14.44
CA GLY A 286 -6.55 11.18 -15.05
C GLY A 286 -5.35 10.71 -14.21
N ALA A 287 -4.56 11.65 -13.70
CA ALA A 287 -3.35 11.37 -12.91
C ALA A 287 -3.62 10.58 -11.61
N PHE A 288 -4.86 10.54 -11.11
CA PHE A 288 -5.20 9.66 -9.98
C PHE A 288 -5.19 8.19 -10.35
N ILE A 289 -5.34 7.83 -11.63
CA ILE A 289 -5.28 6.45 -12.14
C ILE A 289 -3.81 6.13 -12.49
N PRO A 290 -3.08 5.37 -11.65
CA PRO A 290 -1.66 5.14 -11.88
C PRO A 290 -1.42 4.41 -13.20
N VAL A 291 -0.31 4.73 -13.88
CA VAL A 291 0.14 4.15 -15.16
C VAL A 291 -0.72 4.50 -16.37
N ILE A 292 -2.05 4.50 -16.24
CA ILE A 292 -2.98 4.75 -17.35
C ILE A 292 -3.26 6.24 -17.50
N GLY A 293 -3.33 6.97 -16.39
CA GLY A 293 -3.74 8.36 -16.28
C GLY A 293 -3.02 9.30 -17.24
N GLY A 294 -1.72 9.48 -17.05
CA GLY A 294 -0.91 10.42 -17.82
C GLY A 294 -0.89 10.11 -19.33
N GLY A 295 -0.86 8.84 -19.71
CA GLY A 295 -0.93 8.42 -21.11
C GLY A 295 -2.28 8.76 -21.74
N LEU A 296 -3.38 8.37 -21.10
CA LEU A 296 -4.72 8.60 -21.63
C LEU A 296 -5.09 10.09 -21.65
N SER A 297 -4.85 10.81 -20.56
CA SER A 297 -5.17 12.24 -20.48
C SER A 297 -4.26 13.09 -21.37
N GLY A 298 -2.98 12.73 -21.48
CA GLY A 298 -2.05 13.36 -22.41
C GLY A 298 -2.46 13.14 -23.86
N THR A 299 -2.96 11.94 -24.21
CA THR A 299 -3.50 11.64 -25.54
C THR A 299 -4.67 12.55 -25.88
N VAL A 300 -5.62 12.77 -24.96
CA VAL A 300 -6.74 13.70 -25.18
C VAL A 300 -6.23 15.12 -25.47
N ALA A 301 -5.22 15.58 -24.74
CA ALA A 301 -4.62 16.90 -24.95
C ALA A 301 -3.93 17.03 -26.33
N VAL A 302 -3.23 15.98 -26.77
CA VAL A 302 -2.61 15.90 -28.10
C VAL A 302 -3.67 15.87 -29.21
N LEU A 303 -4.75 15.11 -29.03
CA LEU A 303 -5.86 15.06 -29.98
C LEU A 303 -6.56 16.41 -30.11
N LEU A 304 -6.77 17.12 -28.99
CA LEU A 304 -7.31 18.48 -29.02
C LEU A 304 -6.40 19.45 -29.79
N ALA A 305 -5.08 19.34 -29.61
CA ALA A 305 -4.11 20.13 -30.37
C ALA A 305 -4.12 19.81 -31.87
N LEU A 306 -4.25 18.53 -32.23
CA LEU A 306 -4.36 18.05 -33.61
C LEU A 306 -5.58 18.63 -34.31
N VAL A 307 -6.72 18.54 -33.64
CA VAL A 307 -7.99 19.05 -34.13
C VAL A 307 -7.97 20.57 -34.30
N ALA A 308 -7.39 21.29 -33.34
CA ALA A 308 -7.47 22.74 -33.33
C ALA A 308 -6.46 23.43 -34.25
N HIS A 309 -5.26 22.87 -34.38
CA HIS A 309 -4.10 23.54 -35.00
C HIS A 309 -3.24 22.62 -35.88
N GLY A 310 -3.75 21.43 -36.23
CA GLY A 310 -3.10 20.51 -37.14
C GLY A 310 -1.94 19.69 -36.55
N PRO A 311 -1.26 18.88 -37.39
CA PRO A 311 -0.34 17.83 -36.96
C PRO A 311 0.96 18.34 -36.34
N ILE A 312 1.47 19.50 -36.79
CA ILE A 312 2.70 20.07 -36.23
C ILE A 312 2.49 20.47 -34.77
N THR A 313 1.38 21.16 -34.48
CA THR A 313 1.03 21.56 -33.11
C THR A 313 0.77 20.36 -32.22
N ALA A 314 0.13 19.31 -32.75
CA ALA A 314 -0.04 18.05 -32.04
C ALA A 314 1.28 17.36 -31.69
N LEU A 315 2.25 17.36 -32.61
CA LEU A 315 3.56 16.78 -32.38
C LEU A 315 4.35 17.56 -31.32
N LEU A 316 4.28 18.89 -31.35
CA LEU A 316 4.83 19.74 -30.29
C LEU A 316 4.13 19.51 -28.95
N MET A 317 2.81 19.34 -28.96
CA MET A 317 2.04 19.02 -27.75
C MET A 317 2.45 17.66 -27.19
N LEU A 318 2.62 16.65 -28.04
CA LEU A 318 3.11 15.32 -27.66
C LEU A 318 4.51 15.40 -27.06
N ALA A 319 5.42 16.15 -27.69
CA ALA A 319 6.76 16.37 -27.15
C ALA A 319 6.71 17.04 -25.76
N GLY A 320 5.82 18.02 -25.56
CA GLY A 320 5.62 18.65 -24.26
C GLY A 320 5.02 17.71 -23.21
N VAL A 321 4.04 16.89 -23.57
CA VAL A 321 3.47 15.85 -22.70
C VAL A 321 4.54 14.86 -22.28
N ILE A 322 5.35 14.36 -23.22
CA ILE A 322 6.48 13.47 -22.93
C ILE A 322 7.48 14.18 -22.02
N ALA A 323 7.84 15.44 -22.29
CA ALA A 323 8.77 16.18 -21.45
C ALA A 323 8.27 16.31 -20.00
N VAL A 324 6.98 16.60 -19.80
CA VAL A 324 6.38 16.64 -18.45
C VAL A 324 6.44 15.27 -17.78
N GLN A 325 6.08 14.19 -18.49
CA GLN A 325 6.17 12.82 -17.95
C GLN A 325 7.61 12.40 -17.64
N GLN A 326 8.60 12.85 -18.42
CA GLN A 326 10.01 12.58 -18.14
C GLN A 326 10.46 13.28 -16.86
N ILE A 327 10.06 14.54 -16.65
CA ILE A 327 10.32 15.27 -15.40
C ILE A 327 9.63 14.56 -14.23
N GLU A 328 8.39 14.14 -14.41
CA GLU A 328 7.63 13.42 -13.39
C GLU A 328 8.33 12.11 -12.98
N SER A 329 8.65 11.27 -13.96
CA SER A 329 9.26 9.95 -13.74
C SER A 329 10.69 10.01 -13.19
N HIS A 330 11.49 11.00 -13.57
CA HIS A 330 12.91 11.07 -13.18
C HIS A 330 13.17 11.96 -11.97
N LEU A 331 12.33 12.97 -11.70
CA LEU A 331 12.53 13.88 -10.58
C LEU A 331 11.43 13.71 -9.53
N LEU A 332 10.15 13.84 -9.92
CA LEU A 332 9.06 13.90 -8.94
C LEU A 332 8.81 12.56 -8.27
N GLN A 333 8.75 11.46 -9.03
CA GLN A 333 8.48 10.14 -8.48
C GLN A 333 9.56 9.70 -7.47
N PRO A 334 10.88 9.82 -7.75
CA PRO A 334 11.90 9.49 -6.75
C PRO A 334 11.85 10.38 -5.50
N LEU A 335 11.58 11.68 -5.66
CA LEU A 335 11.51 12.62 -4.54
C LEU A 335 10.27 12.40 -3.66
N LEU A 336 9.12 12.12 -4.27
CA LEU A 336 7.83 12.02 -3.58
C LEU A 336 7.53 10.60 -3.09
N LEU A 337 7.92 9.57 -3.83
CA LEU A 337 7.58 8.17 -3.57
C LEU A 337 8.79 7.30 -3.18
N GLY A 338 10.02 7.72 -3.53
CA GLY A 338 11.23 6.91 -3.35
C GLY A 338 11.58 6.56 -1.91
N ARG A 339 11.12 7.35 -0.92
CA ARG A 339 11.35 7.08 0.51
C ARG A 339 10.26 6.21 1.15
N VAL A 340 9.14 5.99 0.46
CA VAL A 340 7.89 5.50 1.06
C VAL A 340 7.54 4.07 0.60
N MET A 341 7.88 3.69 -0.64
CA MET A 341 7.37 2.44 -1.22
C MET A 341 8.47 1.67 -1.99
N LYS A 342 9.27 0.85 -1.29
CA LYS A 342 10.10 -0.18 -1.94
C LYS A 342 9.21 -1.33 -2.42
N LEU A 343 8.41 -1.08 -3.45
CA LEU A 343 7.57 -2.06 -4.13
C LEU A 343 8.22 -2.45 -5.44
N HIS A 344 8.21 -3.75 -5.76
CA HIS A 344 8.67 -4.22 -7.06
C HIS A 344 7.67 -3.77 -8.15
N PRO A 345 8.11 -3.12 -9.24
CA PRO A 345 7.20 -2.59 -10.28
C PRO A 345 6.22 -3.62 -10.84
N LEU A 346 6.68 -4.86 -11.03
CA LEU A 346 5.83 -5.97 -11.47
C LEU A 346 4.63 -6.20 -10.54
N GLY A 347 4.83 -6.15 -9.22
CA GLY A 347 3.76 -6.37 -8.25
C GLY A 347 2.69 -5.28 -8.31
N VAL A 348 3.12 -4.03 -8.54
CA VAL A 348 2.21 -2.89 -8.72
C VAL A 348 1.38 -3.04 -9.99
N ILE A 349 2.03 -3.37 -11.13
CA ILE A 349 1.35 -3.56 -12.42
C ILE A 349 0.32 -4.70 -12.34
N LEU A 350 0.71 -5.86 -11.77
CA LEU A 350 -0.19 -7.00 -11.63
C LEU A 350 -1.37 -6.68 -10.73
N ALA A 351 -1.17 -5.92 -9.66
CA ALA A 351 -2.25 -5.51 -8.78
C ALA A 351 -3.20 -4.52 -9.47
N ILE A 352 -2.70 -3.55 -10.24
CA ILE A 352 -3.53 -2.63 -11.03
C ILE A 352 -4.36 -3.42 -12.03
N ALA A 353 -3.73 -4.36 -12.76
CA ALA A 353 -4.43 -5.20 -13.73
C ALA A 353 -5.51 -6.06 -13.06
N ALA A 354 -5.20 -6.70 -11.92
CA ALA A 354 -6.16 -7.48 -11.15
C ALA A 354 -7.31 -6.59 -10.63
N GLY A 355 -7.00 -5.41 -10.09
CA GLY A 355 -7.99 -4.44 -9.64
C GLY A 355 -8.91 -3.97 -10.76
N LEU A 356 -8.36 -3.71 -11.94
CA LEU A 356 -9.12 -3.33 -13.13
C LEU A 356 -10.09 -4.43 -13.57
N VAL A 357 -9.65 -5.69 -13.55
CA VAL A 357 -10.50 -6.85 -13.91
C VAL A 357 -11.58 -7.10 -12.86
N LEU A 358 -11.25 -7.00 -11.57
CA LEU A 358 -12.17 -7.35 -10.47
C LEU A 358 -13.21 -6.25 -10.17
N ALA A 359 -12.80 -4.98 -10.24
CA ALA A 359 -13.59 -3.85 -9.78
C ALA A 359 -13.49 -2.62 -10.70
N GLY A 360 -13.02 -2.80 -11.94
CA GLY A 360 -12.91 -1.72 -12.92
C GLY A 360 -11.93 -0.61 -12.48
N ILE A 361 -12.20 0.61 -12.94
CA ILE A 361 -11.36 1.78 -12.65
C ILE A 361 -11.18 1.99 -11.14
N ALA A 362 -12.23 1.75 -10.36
CA ALA A 362 -12.17 1.84 -8.90
C ALA A 362 -11.16 0.87 -8.29
N GLY A 363 -11.14 -0.39 -8.75
CA GLY A 363 -10.17 -1.38 -8.30
C GLY A 363 -8.74 -1.02 -8.67
N ALA A 364 -8.52 -0.47 -9.87
CA ALA A 364 -7.21 0.01 -10.30
C ALA A 364 -6.67 1.16 -9.42
N LEU A 365 -7.53 2.12 -9.04
CA LEU A 365 -7.18 3.23 -8.15
C LEU A 365 -6.71 2.75 -6.77
N ILE A 366 -7.35 1.70 -6.24
CA ILE A 366 -7.11 1.22 -4.88
C ILE A 366 -6.00 0.16 -4.83
N ALA A 367 -5.66 -0.46 -5.97
CA ALA A 367 -4.68 -1.52 -6.06
C ALA A 367 -3.31 -1.12 -5.49
N VAL A 368 -2.80 0.06 -5.84
CA VAL A 368 -1.46 0.51 -5.40
C VAL A 368 -1.40 0.75 -3.89
N PRO A 369 -2.32 1.53 -3.27
CA PRO A 369 -2.42 1.62 -1.82
C PRO A 369 -2.62 0.29 -1.11
N LEU A 370 -3.35 -0.64 -1.71
CA LEU A 370 -3.56 -1.96 -1.11
C LEU A 370 -2.25 -2.76 -1.07
N VAL A 371 -1.52 -2.80 -2.18
CA VAL A 371 -0.20 -3.45 -2.26
C VAL A 371 0.79 -2.80 -1.30
N ALA A 372 0.74 -1.47 -1.19
CA ALA A 372 1.53 -0.69 -0.27
C ALA A 372 1.35 -1.15 1.19
N VAL A 373 0.09 -1.24 1.62
CA VAL A 373 -0.29 -1.71 2.97
C VAL A 373 0.13 -3.17 3.16
N LEU A 374 -0.17 -4.04 2.20
CA LEU A 374 0.20 -5.46 2.27
C LEU A 374 1.71 -5.67 2.40
N ASN A 375 2.52 -4.90 1.66
CA ASN A 375 3.97 -4.96 1.75
C ASN A 375 4.48 -4.43 3.10
N ALA A 376 3.88 -3.36 3.64
CA ALA A 376 4.25 -2.82 4.95
C ALA A 376 3.97 -3.83 6.06
N VAL A 377 2.78 -4.45 6.04
CA VAL A 377 2.39 -5.50 6.99
C VAL A 377 3.29 -6.73 6.84
N GLY A 378 3.54 -7.17 5.61
CA GLY A 378 4.45 -8.29 5.35
C GLY A 378 5.84 -8.06 5.91
N LYS A 379 6.41 -6.87 5.76
CA LYS A 379 7.72 -6.54 6.33
C LYS A 379 7.74 -6.62 7.85
N TYR A 380 6.73 -6.09 8.52
CA TYR A 380 6.61 -6.16 9.99
C TYR A 380 6.59 -7.60 10.49
N TYR A 381 5.83 -8.49 9.85
CA TYR A 381 5.75 -9.88 10.30
C TYR A 381 6.94 -10.76 9.86
N PHE A 382 7.49 -10.54 8.67
CA PHE A 382 8.50 -11.44 8.09
C PHE A 382 9.95 -10.98 8.27
N LEU A 383 10.22 -9.70 8.59
CA LEU A 383 11.60 -9.20 8.74
C LEU A 383 12.02 -8.98 10.21
N GLU A 384 11.08 -8.85 11.15
CA GLU A 384 11.41 -8.74 12.59
C GLU A 384 11.70 -10.09 13.26
N GLU A 385 11.21 -11.19 12.70
CA GLU A 385 11.61 -12.56 13.09
C GLU A 385 13.11 -12.79 12.83
N ASP A 386 13.65 -12.19 11.77
CA ASP A 386 15.03 -12.43 11.29
C ASP A 386 16.10 -11.62 12.04
N VAL A 387 15.71 -10.52 12.71
CA VAL A 387 16.62 -9.70 13.55
C VAL A 387 16.68 -10.27 14.97
N THR A 388 15.52 -10.64 15.53
CA THR A 388 15.46 -11.27 16.87
C THR A 388 16.07 -12.68 16.87
N ALA A 389 15.93 -13.46 15.80
CA ALA A 389 16.60 -14.75 15.66
C ALA A 389 18.13 -14.64 15.47
N ARG A 390 18.63 -13.54 14.87
CA ARG A 390 20.07 -13.28 14.72
C ARG A 390 20.72 -12.74 15.99
N GLU A 391 20.02 -11.90 16.76
CA GLU A 391 20.51 -11.40 18.04
C GLU A 391 20.37 -12.43 19.17
N GLY A 392 19.39 -13.33 19.11
CA GLY A 392 19.24 -14.45 20.05
C GLY A 392 20.16 -15.65 19.81
N GLY A 393 20.88 -15.69 18.68
CA GLY A 393 21.74 -16.80 18.27
C GLY A 393 23.24 -16.62 18.53
N ALA A 394 23.68 -15.45 19.01
CA ALA A 394 25.11 -15.11 19.15
C ALA A 394 25.60 -15.03 20.61
N VAL A 395 25.02 -15.81 21.52
CA VAL A 395 25.62 -16.07 22.84
C VAL A 395 25.55 -17.56 23.14
N THR A 396 26.40 -18.34 22.48
CA THR A 396 26.83 -19.62 23.05
C THR A 396 27.74 -19.26 24.23
N PRO A 397 27.45 -19.67 25.48
CA PRO A 397 28.41 -19.52 26.55
C PRO A 397 29.61 -20.39 26.19
N GLU A 398 30.74 -19.75 25.91
CA GLU A 398 32.02 -20.43 25.81
C GLU A 398 32.24 -21.19 27.14
N PRO A 399 32.58 -22.49 27.12
CA PRO A 399 32.79 -23.23 28.36
C PRO A 399 33.95 -22.56 29.10
N ALA A 400 33.68 -22.18 30.35
CA ALA A 400 34.64 -21.54 31.24
C ALA A 400 36.00 -22.26 31.18
N THR A 401 36.97 -21.61 30.54
CA THR A 401 38.35 -22.04 30.61
C THR A 401 38.86 -21.57 31.97
N ASP A 402 39.37 -22.50 32.76
CA ASP A 402 39.95 -22.30 34.09
C ASP A 402 40.90 -21.08 34.09
N LEU A 403 40.47 -19.99 34.73
CA LEU A 403 41.36 -18.91 35.12
C LEU A 403 42.05 -19.30 36.45
N PRO A 404 43.39 -19.11 36.58
CA PRO A 404 44.09 -19.37 37.83
C PRO A 404 43.70 -18.34 38.90
N PRO A 405 43.89 -18.64 40.21
CA PRO A 405 43.32 -17.86 41.30
C PRO A 405 43.94 -16.46 41.40
N ASP A 406 43.08 -15.50 41.78
CA ASP A 406 43.33 -14.07 41.96
C ASP A 406 44.68 -13.71 42.63
N GLU A 407 45.42 -12.82 41.99
CA GLU A 407 46.47 -12.01 42.61
C GLU A 407 45.84 -10.73 43.18
N PRO A 408 46.15 -10.32 44.43
CA PRO A 408 45.47 -9.19 45.05
C PRO A 408 45.84 -7.86 44.38
N PRO A 409 44.98 -6.83 44.46
CA PRO A 409 45.17 -5.59 43.70
C PRO A 409 46.37 -4.78 44.23
N ASP A 410 47.27 -4.40 43.34
CA ASP A 410 48.38 -3.50 43.63
C ASP A 410 47.88 -2.10 44.05
N ALA A 411 48.28 -1.68 45.24
CA ALA A 411 47.89 -0.45 45.92
C ALA A 411 48.40 0.85 45.27
N ASP A 412 49.16 0.77 44.17
CA ASP A 412 49.71 1.95 43.48
C ASP A 412 48.77 2.55 42.43
N SER A 413 47.76 1.80 41.97
CA SER A 413 46.87 2.26 40.89
C SER A 413 45.82 3.31 41.31
N ASP A 414 45.51 3.39 42.61
CA ASP A 414 44.57 4.38 43.15
C ASP A 414 45.24 5.75 43.42
N SER A 415 46.55 5.75 43.71
CA SER A 415 47.35 6.97 43.92
C SER A 415 47.52 7.77 42.62
N GLU A 416 47.75 7.10 41.49
CA GLU A 416 47.88 7.75 40.19
C GLU A 416 46.55 8.35 39.69
N ARG A 417 45.43 7.68 39.98
CA ARG A 417 44.09 8.17 39.59
C ARG A 417 43.66 9.41 40.39
N ALA A 418 43.96 9.45 41.68
CA ALA A 418 43.71 10.64 42.51
C ALA A 418 44.57 11.84 42.09
N SER A 419 45.83 11.59 41.72
CA SER A 419 46.79 12.61 41.28
C SER A 419 46.46 13.18 39.88
N ALA A 420 45.77 12.41 39.03
CA ALA A 420 45.30 12.85 37.71
C ALA A 420 44.02 13.69 37.79
N GLN A 421 43.13 13.41 38.76
CA GLN A 421 41.91 14.21 38.97
C GLN A 421 42.20 15.57 39.62
N GLY A 422 43.15 15.66 40.56
CA GLY A 422 43.54 16.93 41.17
C GLY A 422 44.11 17.94 40.16
N ARG A 423 44.98 17.46 39.25
CA ARG A 423 45.62 18.32 38.22
C ARG A 423 44.65 18.86 37.17
N ARG A 424 43.52 18.18 36.92
CA ARG A 424 42.47 18.70 36.02
C ARG A 424 41.63 19.80 36.66
N ALA A 425 41.38 19.73 37.96
CA ALA A 425 40.60 20.75 38.66
C ALA A 425 41.33 22.09 38.78
N GLU A 426 42.66 22.07 38.92
CA GLU A 426 43.49 23.29 38.97
C GLU A 426 43.58 23.98 37.59
N GLN A 427 43.61 23.19 36.51
CA GLN A 427 43.70 23.70 35.14
C GLN A 427 42.41 24.39 34.66
N ASP A 428 41.25 23.93 35.14
CA ASP A 428 39.96 24.57 34.87
C ASP A 428 39.76 25.87 35.66
N GLN A 429 40.44 26.02 36.81
CA GLN A 429 40.33 27.22 37.66
C GLN A 429 41.15 28.39 37.09
N ASP A 430 42.34 28.12 36.54
CA ASP A 430 43.18 29.13 35.86
C ASP A 430 42.54 29.60 34.54
N ALA A 431 41.87 28.71 33.81
CA ALA A 431 41.17 29.06 32.56
C ALA A 431 39.96 30.00 32.77
N GLN A 432 39.46 30.09 34.01
CA GLN A 432 38.30 30.91 34.36
C GLN A 432 38.70 32.29 34.91
N HIS A 433 39.97 32.50 35.29
CA HIS A 433 40.50 33.80 35.73
C HIS A 433 41.00 34.68 34.57
N ASP A 434 41.30 34.09 33.40
CA ASP A 434 41.77 34.82 32.20
C ASP A 434 40.61 35.29 31.28
N ARG A 435 39.36 35.15 31.73
CA ARG A 435 38.14 35.55 31.01
C ARG A 435 37.27 36.57 31.75
N SER A 436 37.77 37.20 32.80
CA SER A 436 37.10 38.28 33.55
C SER A 436 37.83 39.61 33.45
#